data_AF-A0A0P0Y8U6-F1
#
_entry.id   AF-A0A0P0Y8U6-F1
#
_cell.length_a   1.000
_cell.length_b   1.000
_cell.length_c   1.000
_cell.angle_alpha   90.00
_cell.angle_beta   90.00
_cell.angle_gamma   90.00
#
_symmetry.space_group_name_H-M   'P 1'
#
loop_
_entity.id
_entity.type
_entity.pdbx_description
1 polymer ?
#
loop_
_entity_poly.entity_id
_entity_poly.type
_entity_poly.pdbx_seq_one_letter_code
_entity_poly.pdbx_strand_id
1 'polypeptide(L)'
;RLLDIHAKMMKLNKKEDVRLGLTRSDYMIDGATDQLLQVELNTISTSSNGLACGVCELHRNLIRQHERELGLDPESVVGNTAIAQHAEALAGAWAEFNNQSSVVLVVVQPEERYMYDQYWITVALREMYGVTTIRKTMAAIDAEGELRPDGTLTIDGLPVAVVYFRAGYTPNDYPSEAEWRARLLIECSSAIKCPSIAHHLVGTKKIQQELAKENVLERFLDNKADIEKVRKCFAGLWSLENDSIVMSAIESPELFVLKPQREGGKQHLWGQSA
;
A
#
# COMPACT_ATOMS: atom_id res chain seq x y z
N ARG A 1 0.70 18.95 1.34
CA ARG A 1 0.46 18.22 2.62
C ARG A 1 1.34 17.00 2.79
N LEU A 2 1.18 15.90 2.03
CA LEU A 2 2.09 14.73 2.12
C LEU A 2 3.56 15.11 1.88
N LEU A 3 3.82 15.91 0.83
CA LEU A 3 5.15 16.47 0.54
C LEU A 3 5.68 17.36 1.67
N ASP A 4 4.81 18.05 2.43
CA ASP A 4 5.24 18.91 3.55
C ASP A 4 5.74 18.06 4.72
N ILE A 5 5.07 16.94 5.00
CA ILE A 5 5.53 15.96 5.98
C ILE A 5 6.86 15.37 5.52
N HIS A 6 6.97 14.94 4.26
CA HIS A 6 8.23 14.43 3.72
C HIS A 6 9.36 15.46 3.81
N ALA A 7 9.11 16.73 3.47
CA ALA A 7 10.09 17.79 3.59
C ALA A 7 10.55 18.02 5.04
N LYS A 8 9.64 17.90 6.03
CA LYS A 8 10.01 17.94 7.45
C LYS A 8 10.90 16.75 7.83
N MET A 9 10.58 15.55 7.35
CA MET A 9 11.39 14.35 7.60
C MET A 9 12.79 14.44 6.99
N MET A 10 12.90 14.97 5.77
CA MET A 10 14.19 15.23 5.13
C MET A 10 15.03 16.24 5.92
N LYS A 11 14.42 17.28 6.49
CA LYS A 11 15.11 18.25 7.36
C LYS A 11 15.55 17.64 8.69
N LEU A 12 14.72 16.78 9.27
CA LEU A 12 15.07 16.04 10.49
C LEU A 12 16.24 15.07 10.25
N ASN A 13 16.39 14.59 9.00
CA ASN A 13 17.44 13.68 8.54
C ASN A 13 17.63 12.49 9.48
N LYS A 14 16.51 11.97 9.98
CA LYS A 14 16.48 10.84 10.90
C LYS A 14 16.93 9.58 10.17
N LYS A 15 17.87 8.85 10.77
CA LYS A 15 18.28 7.54 10.26
C LYS A 15 17.19 6.51 10.55
N GLU A 16 16.67 5.89 9.49
CA GLU A 16 15.68 4.81 9.56
C GLU A 16 16.26 3.56 8.90
N ASP A 17 16.93 2.72 9.71
CA ASP A 17 17.60 1.51 9.24
C ASP A 17 16.61 0.39 8.89
N VAL A 18 15.49 0.31 9.62
CA VAL A 18 14.43 -0.66 9.39
C VAL A 18 13.26 0.00 8.67
N ARG A 19 12.87 -0.56 7.53
CA ARG A 19 11.76 -0.05 6.71
C ARG A 19 10.87 -1.22 6.27
N LEU A 20 9.57 -1.07 6.48
CA LEU A 20 8.58 -2.08 6.11
C LEU A 20 7.67 -1.57 4.99
N GLY A 21 7.43 -2.41 3.99
CA GLY A 21 6.49 -2.16 2.91
C GLY A 21 5.62 -3.39 2.64
N LEU A 22 4.31 -3.25 2.85
CA LEU A 22 3.30 -4.24 2.44
C LEU A 22 2.60 -3.72 1.19
N THR A 23 3.20 -3.99 0.04
CA THR A 23 2.81 -3.42 -1.26
C THR A 23 2.01 -4.42 -2.10
N ARG A 24 1.29 -3.92 -3.11
CA ARG A 24 0.59 -4.74 -4.10
C ARG A 24 0.78 -4.13 -5.47
N SER A 25 1.26 -4.93 -6.42
CA SER A 25 1.41 -4.53 -7.81
C SER A 25 0.25 -5.12 -8.60
N ASP A 26 -0.57 -4.26 -9.20
CA ASP A 26 -1.79 -4.67 -9.89
C ASP A 26 -1.54 -4.70 -11.40
N TYR A 27 -1.99 -5.76 -12.07
CA TYR A 27 -1.72 -6.01 -13.49
C TYR A 27 -2.98 -6.32 -14.28
N MET A 28 -2.94 -6.05 -15.57
CA MET A 28 -3.88 -6.55 -16.58
C MET A 28 -3.11 -7.14 -17.76
N ILE A 29 -3.68 -8.13 -18.43
CA ILE A 29 -3.16 -8.63 -19.70
C ILE A 29 -3.79 -7.80 -20.81
N ASP A 30 -2.98 -7.17 -21.64
CA ASP A 30 -3.43 -6.43 -22.81
C ASP A 30 -3.91 -7.41 -23.90
N GLY A 31 -5.16 -7.28 -24.34
CA GLY A 31 -5.78 -8.24 -25.26
C GLY A 31 -5.23 -8.21 -26.68
N ALA A 32 -4.57 -7.13 -27.09
CA ALA A 32 -3.99 -7.00 -28.44
C ALA A 32 -2.57 -7.57 -28.50
N THR A 33 -1.80 -7.42 -27.43
CA THR A 33 -0.38 -7.78 -27.38
C THR A 33 -0.06 -9.00 -26.52
N ASP A 34 -1.04 -9.50 -25.74
CA ASP A 34 -0.88 -10.57 -24.73
C ASP A 34 0.21 -10.24 -23.68
N GLN A 35 0.45 -8.94 -23.44
CA GLN A 35 1.44 -8.46 -22.50
C GLN A 35 0.83 -8.22 -21.12
N LEU A 36 1.55 -8.63 -20.07
CA LEU A 36 1.21 -8.32 -18.69
C LEU A 36 1.66 -6.89 -18.36
N LEU A 37 0.72 -5.97 -18.19
CA LEU A 37 1.00 -4.56 -17.93
C LEU A 37 0.56 -4.15 -16.53
N GLN A 38 1.41 -3.41 -15.83
CA GLN A 38 1.13 -2.89 -14.50
C GLN A 38 0.15 -1.72 -14.59
N VAL A 39 -1.00 -1.87 -13.94
CA VAL A 39 -2.03 -0.83 -13.82
C VAL A 39 -1.62 0.21 -12.77
N GLU A 40 -1.13 -0.25 -11.62
CA GLU A 40 -0.67 0.60 -10.52
C GLU A 40 0.21 -0.19 -9.52
N LEU A 41 0.96 0.55 -8.71
CA LEU A 41 1.67 0.04 -7.54
C LEU A 41 1.07 0.65 -6.28
N ASN A 42 0.37 -0.17 -5.49
CA ASN A 42 -0.20 0.22 -4.21
C ASN A 42 0.86 0.08 -3.11
N THR A 43 1.28 1.19 -2.51
CA THR A 43 2.29 1.20 -1.43
C THR A 43 1.72 1.48 -0.04
N ILE A 44 0.44 1.86 0.06
CA ILE A 44 -0.26 2.14 1.30
C ILE A 44 -1.57 1.36 1.38
N SER A 45 -1.90 0.84 2.57
CA SER A 45 -3.21 0.24 2.87
C SER A 45 -3.72 -0.75 1.81
N THR A 46 -2.85 -1.65 1.36
CA THR A 46 -3.23 -2.70 0.41
C THR A 46 -4.32 -3.58 1.00
N SER A 47 -5.42 -3.69 0.26
CA SER A 47 -6.62 -4.43 0.65
C SER A 47 -6.61 -5.85 0.12
N SER A 48 -7.53 -6.66 0.65
CA SER A 48 -7.86 -8.01 0.18
C SER A 48 -6.82 -9.07 0.51
N ASN A 49 -5.74 -8.72 1.21
CA ASN A 49 -4.71 -9.67 1.62
C ASN A 49 -5.23 -10.72 2.61
N GLY A 50 -6.23 -10.37 3.42
CA GLY A 50 -6.96 -11.30 4.27
C GLY A 50 -7.98 -12.12 3.50
N LEU A 51 -8.85 -11.42 2.76
CA LEU A 51 -9.98 -12.08 2.10
C LEU A 51 -9.59 -12.94 0.89
N ALA A 52 -8.52 -12.60 0.17
CA ALA A 52 -8.08 -13.36 -1.01
C ALA A 52 -7.68 -14.80 -0.66
N CYS A 53 -7.12 -15.04 0.53
CA CYS A 53 -6.87 -16.39 1.04
C CYS A 53 -8.17 -17.22 1.12
N GLY A 54 -9.23 -16.64 1.68
CA GLY A 54 -10.54 -17.29 1.77
C GLY A 54 -11.20 -17.52 0.41
N VAL A 55 -11.03 -16.60 -0.55
CA VAL A 55 -11.55 -16.75 -1.92
C VAL A 55 -10.86 -17.90 -2.66
N CYS A 56 -9.54 -18.07 -2.50
CA CYS A 56 -8.81 -19.20 -3.08
C CYS A 56 -9.36 -20.54 -2.55
N GLU A 57 -9.58 -20.67 -1.24
CA GLU A 57 -10.20 -21.87 -0.66
C GLU A 57 -11.63 -22.08 -1.15
N LEU A 58 -12.42 -21.01 -1.26
CA LEU A 58 -13.78 -21.09 -1.80
C LEU A 58 -13.79 -21.64 -3.22
N HIS A 59 -12.93 -21.12 -4.11
CA HIS A 59 -12.84 -21.60 -5.49
C HIS A 59 -12.42 -23.08 -5.55
N ARG A 60 -11.41 -23.50 -4.78
CA ARG A 60 -11.00 -24.92 -4.75
C ARG A 60 -12.13 -25.83 -4.29
N ASN A 61 -12.89 -25.40 -3.28
CA ASN A 61 -14.02 -26.18 -2.79
C ASN A 61 -15.15 -26.26 -3.82
N LEU A 62 -15.48 -25.17 -4.51
CA LEU A 62 -16.48 -25.18 -5.59
C LEU A 62 -16.06 -26.07 -6.76
N ILE A 63 -14.80 -26.02 -7.17
CA ILE A 63 -14.28 -26.90 -8.24
C ILE A 63 -14.39 -28.37 -7.81
N ARG A 64 -13.98 -28.71 -6.58
CA ARG A 64 -14.12 -30.09 -6.06
C ARG A 64 -15.58 -30.55 -6.01
N GLN A 65 -16.49 -29.68 -5.61
CA GLN A 65 -17.92 -30.00 -5.52
C GLN A 65 -18.56 -30.23 -6.90
N HIS A 66 -18.09 -29.51 -7.93
CA HIS A 66 -18.65 -29.52 -9.29
C HIS A 66 -17.68 -30.12 -10.33
N GLU A 67 -16.76 -30.99 -9.90
CA GLU A 67 -15.65 -31.49 -10.73
C GLU A 67 -16.13 -32.09 -12.06
N ARG A 68 -17.21 -32.91 -12.01
CA ARG A 68 -17.80 -33.55 -13.19
C ARG A 68 -18.43 -32.57 -14.18
N GLU A 69 -18.93 -31.44 -13.70
CA GLU A 69 -19.66 -30.45 -14.50
C GLU A 69 -18.71 -29.42 -15.12
N LEU A 70 -17.69 -29.01 -14.36
CA LEU A 70 -16.77 -27.96 -14.76
C LEU A 70 -15.58 -28.49 -15.55
N GLY A 71 -15.14 -29.73 -15.30
CA GLY A 71 -13.92 -30.27 -15.92
C GLY A 71 -12.67 -29.45 -15.57
N LEU A 72 -12.67 -28.79 -14.40
CA LEU A 72 -11.57 -27.97 -13.90
C LEU A 72 -10.78 -28.72 -12.82
N ASP A 73 -9.47 -28.55 -12.82
CA ASP A 73 -8.58 -29.07 -11.77
C ASP A 73 -8.56 -28.09 -10.58
N PRO A 74 -8.91 -28.50 -9.35
CA PRO A 74 -8.84 -27.61 -8.18
C PRO A 74 -7.41 -27.14 -7.88
N GLU A 75 -6.38 -27.90 -8.26
CA GLU A 75 -4.97 -27.51 -8.05
C GLU A 75 -4.53 -26.38 -9.00
N SER A 76 -5.33 -26.05 -10.02
CA SER A 76 -5.11 -24.87 -10.86
C SER A 76 -5.33 -23.54 -10.11
N VAL A 77 -6.07 -23.56 -8.99
CA VAL A 77 -6.23 -22.40 -8.12
C VAL A 77 -5.06 -22.35 -7.15
N VAL A 78 -4.10 -21.48 -7.44
CA VAL A 78 -2.87 -21.33 -6.64
C VAL A 78 -3.18 -21.03 -5.16
N GLY A 79 -2.37 -21.61 -4.27
CA GLY A 79 -2.32 -21.27 -2.86
C GLY A 79 -2.13 -19.78 -2.62
N ASN A 80 -2.81 -19.21 -1.63
CA ASN A 80 -2.60 -17.81 -1.24
C ASN A 80 -2.22 -17.72 0.24
N THR A 81 -1.00 -17.25 0.49
CA THR A 81 -0.39 -17.14 1.82
C THR A 81 -0.32 -15.70 2.31
N ALA A 82 -1.06 -14.78 1.69
CA ALA A 82 -0.96 -13.34 1.97
C ALA A 82 -1.20 -13.00 3.46
N ILE A 83 -2.18 -13.62 4.12
CA ILE A 83 -2.39 -13.45 5.58
C ILE A 83 -1.10 -13.75 6.36
N ALA A 84 -0.55 -14.95 6.17
CA ALA A 84 0.60 -15.41 6.93
C ALA A 84 1.84 -14.56 6.64
N GLN A 85 2.08 -14.22 5.36
CA GLN A 85 3.21 -13.38 4.96
C GLN A 85 3.10 -11.93 5.48
N HIS A 86 1.89 -11.36 5.53
CA HIS A 86 1.67 -10.04 6.12
C HIS A 86 1.89 -10.05 7.64
N ALA A 87 1.39 -11.09 8.33
CA ALA A 87 1.62 -11.27 9.75
C ALA A 87 3.12 -11.46 10.05
N GLU A 88 3.81 -12.29 9.27
CA GLU A 88 5.25 -12.52 9.39
C GLU A 88 6.05 -11.23 9.20
N ALA A 89 5.75 -10.45 8.17
CA ALA A 89 6.46 -9.20 7.90
C ALA A 89 6.24 -8.16 9.01
N LEU A 90 5.03 -8.05 9.55
CA LEU A 90 4.73 -7.19 10.70
C LEU A 90 5.44 -7.68 11.97
N ALA A 91 5.45 -8.99 12.23
CA ALA A 91 6.14 -9.59 13.37
C ALA A 91 7.66 -9.41 13.26
N GLY A 92 8.23 -9.57 12.08
CA GLY A 92 9.65 -9.33 11.81
C GLY A 92 10.04 -7.87 12.08
N ALA A 93 9.27 -6.91 11.57
CA ALA A 93 9.50 -5.50 11.86
C ALA A 93 9.36 -5.19 13.37
N TRP A 94 8.38 -5.77 14.06
CA TRP A 94 8.21 -5.63 15.50
C TRP A 94 9.42 -6.21 16.27
N ALA A 95 9.93 -7.37 15.85
CA ALA A 95 11.11 -8.00 16.44
C ALA A 95 12.38 -7.16 16.24
N GLU A 96 12.57 -6.58 15.05
CA GLU A 96 13.68 -5.65 14.76
C GLU A 96 13.63 -4.36 15.60
N PHE A 97 12.43 -3.89 15.95
CA PHE A 97 12.29 -2.77 16.90
C PHE A 97 12.76 -3.13 18.32
N ASN A 98 12.77 -4.42 18.67
CA ASN A 98 13.36 -4.99 19.87
C ASN A 98 12.82 -4.40 21.19
N ASN A 99 11.50 -4.27 21.30
CA ASN A 99 10.82 -3.91 22.55
C ASN A 99 9.60 -4.82 22.79
N GLN A 100 9.74 -5.79 23.69
CA GLN A 100 8.68 -6.78 23.97
C GLN A 100 7.40 -6.20 24.57
N SER A 101 7.46 -5.02 25.19
CA SER A 101 6.28 -4.32 25.73
C SER A 101 5.52 -3.52 24.68
N SER A 102 6.07 -3.42 23.46
CA SER A 102 5.50 -2.59 22.40
C SER A 102 4.40 -3.30 21.61
N VAL A 103 3.55 -2.49 21.00
CA VAL A 103 2.42 -2.96 20.19
C VAL A 103 2.58 -2.57 18.72
N VAL A 104 1.81 -3.24 17.87
CA VAL A 104 1.56 -2.80 16.49
C VAL A 104 0.30 -1.93 16.48
N LEU A 105 0.45 -0.67 16.09
CA LEU A 105 -0.65 0.27 15.90
C LEU A 105 -1.22 0.12 14.49
N VAL A 106 -2.47 -0.31 14.38
CA VAL A 106 -3.20 -0.32 13.12
C VAL A 106 -3.99 0.99 13.00
N VAL A 107 -3.60 1.84 12.04
CA VAL A 107 -4.30 3.10 11.76
C VAL A 107 -5.49 2.82 10.86
N VAL A 108 -6.70 3.14 11.31
CA VAL A 108 -7.95 2.72 10.66
C VAL A 108 -8.85 3.91 10.33
N GLN A 109 -9.76 3.72 9.36
CA GLN A 109 -10.84 4.68 9.10
C GLN A 109 -11.91 4.58 10.21
N PRO A 110 -12.65 5.66 10.52
CA PRO A 110 -13.73 5.64 11.52
C PRO A 110 -14.85 4.64 11.21
N GLU A 111 -15.22 4.52 9.93
CA GLU A 111 -16.25 3.60 9.44
C GLU A 111 -15.64 2.62 8.43
N GLU A 112 -15.25 1.44 8.91
CA GLU A 112 -14.53 0.47 8.08
C GLU A 112 -15.34 -0.81 7.86
N ARG A 113 -16.09 -0.85 6.75
CA ARG A 113 -16.87 -2.05 6.37
C ARG A 113 -15.98 -3.23 5.99
N TYR A 114 -14.75 -2.96 5.58
CA TYR A 114 -13.76 -3.96 5.18
C TYR A 114 -12.87 -4.40 6.36
N MET A 115 -13.29 -4.14 7.61
CA MET A 115 -12.48 -4.39 8.80
C MET A 115 -12.10 -5.86 8.99
N TYR A 116 -12.90 -6.80 8.49
CA TYR A 116 -12.61 -8.23 8.61
C TYR A 116 -11.31 -8.61 7.91
N ASP A 117 -11.00 -8.00 6.76
CA ASP A 117 -9.71 -8.17 6.07
C ASP A 117 -8.53 -7.79 6.96
N GLN A 118 -8.69 -6.72 7.75
CA GLN A 118 -7.69 -6.27 8.71
C GLN A 118 -7.61 -7.23 9.91
N TYR A 119 -8.75 -7.69 10.41
CA TYR A 119 -8.81 -8.63 11.52
C TYR A 119 -8.13 -9.95 11.21
N TRP A 120 -8.29 -10.50 10.00
CA TRP A 120 -7.59 -11.71 9.56
C TRP A 120 -6.07 -11.59 9.75
N ILE A 121 -5.49 -10.45 9.38
CA ILE A 121 -4.06 -10.18 9.53
C ILE A 121 -3.69 -10.01 11.00
N THR A 122 -4.45 -9.22 11.78
CA THR A 122 -4.11 -9.00 13.20
C THR A 122 -4.31 -10.24 14.07
N VAL A 123 -5.27 -11.09 13.74
CA VAL A 123 -5.51 -12.37 14.42
C VAL A 123 -4.35 -13.32 14.12
N ALA A 124 -3.94 -13.44 12.86
CA ALA A 124 -2.77 -14.23 12.49
C ALA A 124 -1.50 -13.73 13.19
N LEU A 125 -1.29 -12.41 13.24
CA LEU A 125 -0.17 -11.79 13.95
C LEU A 125 -0.16 -12.16 15.45
N ARG A 126 -1.31 -12.09 16.12
CA ARG A 126 -1.45 -12.47 17.52
C ARG A 126 -1.23 -13.97 17.73
N GLU A 127 -1.89 -14.81 16.93
CA GLU A 127 -1.92 -16.26 17.16
C GLU A 127 -0.63 -16.96 16.76
N MET A 128 0.04 -16.48 15.71
CA MET A 128 1.27 -17.08 15.22
C MET A 128 2.52 -16.51 15.93
N TYR A 129 2.48 -15.25 16.36
CA TYR A 129 3.68 -14.55 16.86
C TYR A 129 3.51 -13.93 18.26
N GLY A 130 2.32 -13.99 18.86
CA GLY A 130 2.07 -13.40 20.18
C GLY A 130 2.09 -11.87 20.22
N VAL A 131 2.11 -11.20 19.06
CA VAL A 131 2.24 -9.74 18.98
C VAL A 131 0.88 -9.08 19.18
N THR A 132 0.84 -8.11 20.11
CA THR A 132 -0.38 -7.36 20.42
C THR A 132 -0.61 -6.22 19.44
N THR A 133 -1.85 -6.07 19.00
CA THR A 133 -2.28 -4.99 18.09
C THR A 133 -3.29 -4.07 18.77
N ILE A 134 -3.18 -2.77 18.55
CA ILE A 134 -4.21 -1.78 18.88
C ILE A 134 -4.72 -1.10 17.60
N ARG A 135 -5.97 -0.66 17.58
CA ARG A 135 -6.60 0.00 16.43
C ARG A 135 -7.02 1.40 16.82
N LYS A 136 -6.55 2.42 16.10
CA LYS A 136 -6.94 3.82 16.36
C LYS A 136 -7.13 4.58 15.04
N THR A 137 -8.07 5.52 15.05
CA THR A 137 -8.20 6.51 13.97
C THR A 137 -7.13 7.59 14.11
N MET A 138 -6.89 8.38 13.06
CA MET A 138 -5.96 9.50 13.13
C MET A 138 -6.37 10.55 14.18
N ALA A 139 -7.67 10.79 14.34
CA ALA A 139 -8.18 11.69 15.39
C ALA A 139 -7.87 11.16 16.82
N ALA A 140 -8.03 9.86 17.06
CA ALA A 140 -7.68 9.26 18.35
C ALA A 140 -6.16 9.33 18.61
N ILE A 141 -5.35 9.14 17.58
CA ILE A 141 -3.88 9.26 17.69
C ILE A 141 -3.44 10.70 18.00
N ASP A 142 -4.12 11.72 17.49
CA ASP A 142 -3.85 13.12 17.89
C ASP A 142 -4.22 13.38 19.34
N ALA A 143 -5.28 12.75 19.85
CA ALA A 143 -5.79 12.95 21.21
C ALA A 143 -5.02 12.19 22.28
N GLU A 144 -4.55 10.98 21.97
CA GLU A 144 -3.98 10.02 22.93
C GLU A 144 -2.48 9.75 22.70
N GLY A 145 -1.95 10.22 21.56
CA GLY A 145 -0.59 9.95 21.13
C GLY A 145 0.42 10.92 21.72
N GLU A 146 1.48 10.37 22.28
CA GLU A 146 2.60 11.15 22.82
C GLU A 146 3.92 10.69 22.22
N LEU A 147 4.85 11.63 22.03
CA LEU A 147 6.21 11.33 21.63
C LEU A 147 7.13 11.51 22.83
N ARG A 148 7.71 10.42 23.32
CA ARG A 148 8.68 10.45 24.40
C ARG A 148 9.99 11.13 23.98
N PRO A 149 10.82 11.64 24.93
CA PRO A 149 12.08 12.28 24.61
C PRO A 149 13.07 11.41 23.82
N ASP A 150 12.98 10.09 23.94
CA ASP A 150 13.76 9.12 23.17
C ASP A 150 13.23 8.88 21.74
N GLY A 151 12.13 9.53 21.36
CA GLY A 151 11.46 9.40 20.08
C GLY A 151 10.44 8.26 20.00
N THR A 152 10.18 7.54 21.10
CA THR A 152 9.16 6.48 21.13
C THR A 152 7.76 7.07 21.07
N LEU A 153 6.95 6.62 20.10
CA LEU A 153 5.51 6.89 20.09
C LEU A 153 4.83 6.03 21.16
N THR A 154 3.98 6.64 21.96
CA THR A 154 3.05 5.93 22.83
C THR A 154 1.61 6.29 22.54
N ILE A 155 0.72 5.30 22.67
CA ILE A 155 -0.73 5.49 22.64
C ILE A 155 -1.28 4.95 23.96
N ASP A 156 -1.98 5.78 24.74
CA ASP A 156 -2.48 5.40 26.07
C ASP A 156 -1.37 4.78 26.96
N GLY A 157 -0.14 5.32 26.86
CA GLY A 157 1.04 4.86 27.60
C GLY A 157 1.74 3.61 27.03
N LEU A 158 1.13 2.91 26.06
CA LEU A 158 1.72 1.73 25.41
C LEU A 158 2.71 2.14 24.32
N PRO A 159 3.97 1.67 24.35
CA PRO A 159 4.94 1.96 23.30
C PRO A 159 4.55 1.30 21.97
N VAL A 160 4.72 2.02 20.87
CA VAL A 160 4.39 1.55 19.51
C VAL A 160 5.67 1.24 18.75
N ALA A 161 5.84 -0.01 18.33
CA ALA A 161 6.97 -0.45 17.50
C ALA A 161 6.71 -0.30 16.01
N VAL A 162 5.50 -0.64 15.57
CA VAL A 162 5.13 -0.63 14.15
C VAL A 162 3.81 0.11 13.98
N VAL A 163 3.73 0.97 12.96
CA VAL A 163 2.49 1.63 12.55
C VAL A 163 2.06 1.07 11.20
N TYR A 164 1.00 0.26 11.21
CA TYR A 164 0.41 -0.35 10.03
C TYR A 164 -0.77 0.49 9.53
N PHE A 165 -0.61 1.15 8.39
CA PHE A 165 -1.67 1.99 7.83
C PHE A 165 -2.72 1.18 7.08
N ARG A 166 -3.96 1.26 7.54
CA ARG A 166 -5.20 0.88 6.84
C ARG A 166 -6.10 2.09 6.56
N ALA A 167 -5.51 3.29 6.61
CA ALA A 167 -6.12 4.60 6.37
C ALA A 167 -5.02 5.61 5.99
N GLY A 168 -5.39 6.86 5.79
CA GLY A 168 -4.48 7.97 5.49
C GLY A 168 -4.03 8.03 4.03
N TYR A 169 -4.78 7.37 3.13
CA TYR A 169 -4.53 7.33 1.68
C TYR A 169 -5.55 8.15 0.88
N THR A 170 -6.62 8.63 1.52
CA THR A 170 -7.61 9.54 0.92
C THR A 170 -7.70 10.86 1.70
N PRO A 171 -7.97 12.00 1.03
CA PRO A 171 -8.23 13.27 1.73
C PRO A 171 -9.37 13.18 2.76
N ASN A 172 -10.31 12.25 2.59
CA ASN A 172 -11.42 12.06 3.52
C ASN A 172 -10.97 11.55 4.90
N ASP A 173 -9.76 10.97 5.00
CA ASP A 173 -9.16 10.57 6.27
C ASP A 173 -8.55 11.75 7.04
N TYR A 174 -8.64 12.96 6.48
CA TYR A 174 -8.09 14.20 7.04
C TYR A 174 -9.14 15.32 7.11
N PRO A 175 -10.26 15.13 7.84
CA PRO A 175 -11.31 16.14 7.95
C PRO A 175 -10.85 17.41 8.70
N SER A 176 -9.77 17.34 9.49
CA SER A 176 -9.24 18.46 10.24
C SER A 176 -7.70 18.47 10.30
N GLU A 177 -7.12 19.46 11.00
CA GLU A 177 -5.69 19.49 11.27
C GLU A 177 -5.24 18.43 12.29
N ALA A 178 -6.16 17.83 13.07
CA ALA A 178 -5.83 16.77 14.02
C ALA A 178 -5.20 15.57 13.31
N GLU A 179 -5.79 15.13 12.20
CA GLU A 179 -5.29 13.98 11.47
C GLU A 179 -3.94 14.25 10.79
N TRP A 180 -3.71 15.50 10.36
CA TRP A 180 -2.40 15.90 9.85
C TRP A 180 -1.32 15.95 10.94
N ARG A 181 -1.66 16.41 12.15
CA ARG A 181 -0.77 16.38 13.30
C ARG A 181 -0.45 14.95 13.72
N ALA A 182 -1.45 14.07 13.80
CA ALA A 182 -1.24 12.64 14.04
C ALA A 182 -0.32 11.99 12.99
N ARG A 183 -0.53 12.28 11.70
CA ARG A 183 0.36 11.76 10.63
C ARG A 183 1.80 12.19 10.84
N LEU A 184 2.02 13.47 11.17
CA LEU A 184 3.36 14.00 11.42
C LEU A 184 3.97 13.42 12.70
N LEU A 185 3.19 13.29 13.77
CA LEU A 185 3.61 12.68 15.04
C LEU A 185 4.14 11.26 14.81
N ILE A 186 3.36 10.43 14.10
CA ILE A 186 3.77 9.08 13.69
C ILE A 186 5.08 9.13 12.92
N GLU A 187 5.19 10.00 11.90
CA GLU A 187 6.34 10.02 11.02
C GLU A 187 7.63 10.42 11.76
N CYS A 188 7.54 11.39 12.68
CA CYS A 188 8.65 11.81 13.54
C CYS A 188 9.09 10.71 14.53
N SER A 189 8.20 9.81 14.91
CA SER A 189 8.48 8.76 15.90
C SER A 189 9.45 7.69 15.41
N SER A 190 10.04 6.96 16.35
CA SER A 190 10.94 5.81 16.09
C SER A 190 10.22 4.60 15.55
N ALA A 191 8.89 4.53 15.65
CA ALA A 191 8.13 3.41 15.15
C ALA A 191 8.42 3.16 13.66
N ILE A 192 8.39 1.89 13.25
CA ILE A 192 8.54 1.48 11.86
C ILE A 192 7.19 1.70 11.17
N LYS A 193 7.17 2.56 10.16
CA LYS A 193 5.94 2.86 9.41
C LYS A 193 5.78 1.87 8.26
N CYS A 194 4.57 1.33 8.12
CA CYS A 194 4.13 0.51 7.00
C CYS A 194 2.91 1.17 6.32
N PRO A 195 3.13 2.07 5.35
CA PRO A 195 4.40 2.60 4.85
C PRO A 195 4.83 3.91 5.54
N SER A 196 6.12 4.25 5.44
CA SER A 196 6.60 5.62 5.68
C SER A 196 6.03 6.63 4.67
N ILE A 197 6.16 7.92 4.94
CA ILE A 197 5.72 8.98 4.04
C ILE A 197 6.43 8.92 2.68
N ALA A 198 7.71 8.52 2.66
CA ALA A 198 8.47 8.33 1.42
C ALA A 198 7.87 7.18 0.57
N HIS A 199 7.62 6.02 1.18
CA HIS A 199 6.98 4.90 0.50
C HIS A 199 5.56 5.22 0.05
N HIS A 200 4.79 6.00 0.83
CA HIS A 200 3.48 6.48 0.41
C HIS A 200 3.57 7.35 -0.85
N LEU A 201 4.54 8.27 -0.92
CA LEU A 201 4.74 9.12 -2.11
C LEU A 201 5.16 8.30 -3.35
N VAL A 202 5.93 7.21 -3.17
CA VAL A 202 6.34 6.33 -4.28
C VAL A 202 5.13 5.67 -4.97
N GLY A 203 4.04 5.39 -4.25
CA GLY A 203 2.83 4.81 -4.82
C GLY A 203 2.01 5.77 -5.68
N THR A 204 2.35 7.06 -5.70
CA THR A 204 1.60 8.04 -6.49
C THR A 204 1.74 7.76 -7.98
N LYS A 205 0.65 7.95 -8.73
CA LYS A 205 0.61 7.76 -10.19
C LYS A 205 1.63 8.64 -10.92
N LYS A 206 1.97 9.81 -10.35
CA LYS A 206 3.04 10.67 -10.89
C LYS A 206 4.41 10.00 -10.81
N ILE A 207 4.76 9.36 -9.68
CA ILE A 207 6.04 8.66 -9.57
C ILE A 207 6.08 7.44 -10.48
N GLN A 208 4.99 6.69 -10.60
CA GLN A 208 4.88 5.60 -11.59
C GLN A 208 5.15 6.09 -13.02
N GLN A 209 4.56 7.23 -13.40
CA GLN A 209 4.79 7.85 -14.71
C GLN A 209 6.23 8.35 -14.89
N GLU A 210 6.84 8.95 -13.86
CA GLU A 210 8.24 9.40 -13.92
C GLU A 210 9.22 8.23 -14.04
N LEU A 211 8.99 7.12 -13.34
CA LEU A 211 9.82 5.90 -13.42
C LEU A 211 9.78 5.25 -14.82
N ALA A 212 8.70 5.46 -15.57
CA ALA A 212 8.56 4.96 -16.94
C ALA A 212 9.41 5.72 -17.97
N LYS A 213 9.89 6.93 -17.65
CA LYS A 213 10.75 7.70 -18.54
C LYS A 213 12.08 6.97 -18.82
N GLU A 214 12.65 7.29 -19.98
CA GLU A 214 13.96 6.78 -20.37
C GLU A 214 15.02 7.16 -19.32
N ASN A 215 15.91 6.22 -18.98
CA ASN A 215 17.04 6.42 -18.07
C ASN A 215 16.69 6.76 -16.60
N VAL A 216 15.42 6.84 -16.22
CA VAL A 216 15.02 7.14 -14.83
C VAL A 216 15.09 5.90 -13.93
N LEU A 217 14.60 4.75 -14.41
CA LEU A 217 14.58 3.50 -13.64
C LEU A 217 16.01 3.01 -13.30
N GLU A 218 16.94 3.22 -14.22
CA GLU A 218 18.37 2.88 -14.13
C GLU A 218 19.09 3.66 -13.02
N ARG A 219 18.48 4.73 -12.47
CA ARG A 219 19.00 5.44 -11.29
C ARG A 219 18.72 4.70 -9.97
N PHE A 220 17.82 3.72 -10.00
CA PHE A 220 17.34 3.00 -8.80
C PHE A 220 17.60 1.50 -8.86
N LEU A 221 17.90 0.96 -10.04
CA LEU A 221 18.19 -0.46 -10.27
C LEU A 221 19.49 -0.58 -11.08
N ASP A 222 20.43 -1.40 -10.59
CA ASP A 222 21.69 -1.67 -11.28
C ASP A 222 21.62 -2.92 -12.18
N ASN A 223 20.75 -3.89 -11.84
CA ASN A 223 20.66 -5.15 -12.55
C ASN A 223 19.87 -4.99 -13.85
N LYS A 224 20.57 -5.11 -14.99
CA LYS A 224 19.97 -4.98 -16.33
C LYS A 224 18.80 -5.93 -16.57
N ALA A 225 18.88 -7.18 -16.08
CA ALA A 225 17.80 -8.15 -16.28
C ALA A 225 16.54 -7.77 -15.48
N ASP A 226 16.71 -7.17 -14.30
CA ASP A 226 15.57 -6.69 -13.51
C ASP A 226 14.96 -5.43 -14.10
N ILE A 227 15.79 -4.51 -14.61
CA ILE A 227 15.34 -3.33 -15.37
C ILE A 227 14.50 -3.77 -16.57
N GLU A 228 14.97 -4.75 -17.34
CA GLU A 228 14.25 -5.27 -18.52
C GLU A 228 12.89 -5.88 -18.13
N LYS A 229 12.84 -6.69 -17.06
CA LYS A 229 11.59 -7.27 -16.56
C LYS A 229 10.59 -6.20 -16.12
N VAL A 230 11.05 -5.19 -15.40
CA VAL A 230 10.19 -4.09 -14.93
C VAL A 230 9.66 -3.29 -16.12
N ARG A 231 10.54 -2.91 -17.07
CA ARG A 231 10.15 -2.18 -18.29
C ARG A 231 9.16 -2.95 -19.15
N LYS A 232 9.28 -4.28 -19.23
CA LYS A 232 8.33 -5.14 -19.97
C LYS A 232 6.89 -5.04 -19.43
N CYS A 233 6.72 -4.67 -18.17
CA CYS A 233 5.41 -4.50 -17.55
C CYS A 233 4.88 -3.06 -17.63
N PHE A 234 5.62 -2.11 -18.21
CA PHE A 234 5.14 -0.73 -18.32
C PHE A 234 4.20 -0.56 -19.49
N ALA A 235 2.99 -0.06 -19.21
CA ALA A 235 2.13 0.51 -20.23
C ALA A 235 2.65 1.88 -20.70
N GLY A 236 1.99 2.46 -21.70
CA GLY A 236 2.20 3.85 -22.08
C GLY A 236 1.82 4.81 -20.95
N LEU A 237 2.80 5.57 -20.44
CA LEU A 237 2.63 6.47 -19.29
C LEU A 237 3.23 7.84 -19.61
N TRP A 238 2.38 8.87 -19.65
CA TRP A 238 2.78 10.22 -20.08
C TRP A 238 2.32 11.32 -19.13
N SER A 239 3.07 12.44 -19.12
CA SER A 239 2.68 13.68 -18.45
C SER A 239 1.75 14.49 -19.35
N LEU A 240 0.87 15.30 -18.76
CA LEU A 240 0.05 16.28 -19.49
C LEU A 240 0.87 17.43 -20.10
N GLU A 241 2.17 17.51 -19.79
CA GLU A 241 3.11 18.44 -20.41
C GLU A 241 3.61 17.95 -21.79
N ASN A 242 3.15 16.78 -22.25
CA ASN A 242 3.47 16.24 -23.57
C ASN A 242 2.34 16.55 -24.55
N ASP A 243 2.45 17.70 -25.24
CA ASP A 243 1.41 18.21 -26.14
C ASP A 243 1.00 17.20 -27.23
N SER A 244 1.94 16.40 -27.78
CA SER A 244 1.59 15.44 -28.83
C SER A 244 0.71 14.29 -28.30
N ILE A 245 0.99 13.83 -27.08
CA ILE A 245 0.16 12.81 -26.42
C ILE A 245 -1.18 13.39 -26.00
N VAL A 246 -1.21 14.64 -25.51
CA VAL A 246 -2.47 15.33 -25.17
C VAL A 246 -3.36 15.45 -26.41
N MET A 247 -2.82 15.87 -27.55
CA MET A 247 -3.57 15.95 -28.81
C MET A 247 -4.08 14.57 -29.24
N SER A 248 -3.24 13.53 -29.18
CA SER A 248 -3.66 12.15 -29.49
C SER A 248 -4.77 11.66 -28.55
N ALA A 249 -4.72 12.02 -27.27
CA ALA A 249 -5.75 11.66 -26.30
C ALA A 249 -7.07 12.40 -26.54
N ILE A 250 -7.02 13.66 -27.02
CA ILE A 250 -8.22 14.40 -27.43
C ILE A 250 -8.84 13.79 -28.70
N GLU A 251 -8.01 13.35 -29.65
CA GLU A 251 -8.47 12.75 -30.91
C GLU A 251 -9.04 11.33 -30.73
N SER A 252 -8.52 10.55 -29.79
CA SER A 252 -8.94 9.14 -29.56
C SER A 252 -9.01 8.81 -28.06
N PRO A 253 -9.92 9.44 -27.30
CA PRO A 253 -9.94 9.35 -25.83
C PRO A 253 -10.25 7.95 -25.30
N GLU A 254 -10.86 7.08 -26.11
CA GLU A 254 -11.11 5.67 -25.77
C GLU A 254 -9.83 4.83 -25.60
N LEU A 255 -8.69 5.31 -26.11
CA LEU A 255 -7.39 4.66 -25.99
C LEU A 255 -6.62 5.11 -24.72
N PHE A 256 -7.15 6.07 -23.96
CA PHE A 256 -6.45 6.70 -22.86
C PHE A 256 -7.23 6.66 -21.54
N VAL A 257 -6.46 6.78 -20.45
CA VAL A 257 -6.96 6.86 -19.08
C VAL A 257 -6.29 8.02 -18.39
N LEU A 258 -7.09 8.96 -17.88
CA LEU A 258 -6.58 10.06 -17.08
C LEU A 258 -6.73 9.74 -15.59
N LYS A 259 -5.60 9.71 -14.87
CA LYS A 259 -5.54 9.31 -13.45
C LYS A 259 -5.12 10.49 -12.55
N PRO A 260 -5.94 10.90 -11.57
CA PRO A 260 -5.51 11.83 -10.54
C PRO A 260 -4.59 11.15 -9.51
N GLN A 261 -3.92 11.95 -8.66
CA GLN A 261 -3.05 11.45 -7.59
C GLN A 261 -3.87 10.98 -6.39
N ARG A 262 -4.55 9.85 -6.55
CA ARG A 262 -5.56 9.32 -5.62
C ARG A 262 -5.50 7.80 -5.57
N GLU A 263 -5.76 7.26 -4.38
CA GLU A 263 -5.84 5.82 -4.11
C GLU A 263 -7.27 5.44 -3.69
N GLY A 264 -7.65 4.16 -3.86
CA GLY A 264 -8.96 3.65 -3.42
C GLY A 264 -10.08 3.66 -4.48
N GLY A 265 -9.74 3.84 -5.75
CA GLY A 265 -10.66 3.67 -6.89
C GLY A 265 -11.61 4.85 -7.16
N LYS A 266 -12.40 4.73 -8.24
CA LYS A 266 -13.45 5.67 -8.72
C LYS A 266 -13.01 7.08 -9.12
N GLN A 267 -11.72 7.35 -9.29
CA GLN A 267 -11.25 8.70 -9.61
C GLN A 267 -10.67 8.85 -11.02
N HIS A 268 -10.60 7.77 -11.80
CA HIS A 268 -10.13 7.82 -13.19
C HIS A 268 -11.20 8.38 -14.13
N LEU A 269 -10.76 9.15 -15.13
CA LEU A 269 -11.57 9.61 -16.25
C LEU A 269 -11.22 8.79 -17.50
N TRP A 270 -12.23 8.48 -18.30
CA TRP A 270 -12.14 7.62 -19.48
C TRP A 270 -13.01 8.17 -20.61
N GLY A 271 -12.63 7.92 -21.87
CA GLY A 271 -13.42 8.31 -23.03
C GLY A 271 -13.74 9.80 -23.02
N GLN A 272 -14.97 10.17 -23.43
CA GLN A 272 -15.39 11.58 -23.54
C GLN A 272 -15.34 12.38 -22.21
N SER A 273 -15.16 11.72 -21.07
CA SER A 273 -15.06 12.40 -19.77
C SER A 273 -13.63 12.78 -19.38
N ALA A 274 -12.61 12.29 -20.11
CA ALA A 274 -11.18 12.59 -19.91
C ALA A 274 -10.76 13.78 -20.76
#